data_AF-A0A965EG52-F1
#
_entry.id   AF-A0A965EG52-F1
#
_cell.length_a   1.000
_cell.length_b   1.000
_cell.length_c   1.000
_cell.angle_alpha   90.00
_cell.angle_beta   90.00
_cell.angle_gamma   90.00
#
_symmetry.space_group_name_H-M   'P 1'
#
loop_
_entity.id
_entity.type
_entity.pdbx_description
1 polymer ?
#
loop_
_entity_poly.entity_id
_entity_poly.type
_entity_poly.pdbx_seq_one_letter_code
_entity_poly.pdbx_strand_id
1 'polypeptide(L)' 'APKKPLKVVKVTASPVVSKPYVRETPHYPSLDSWEGTATKPIHGKVYTGTAMKGIGTLHKSNAVPIFTDEEARDQAAMRR' A
#
# COMPACT_ATOMS: atom_id res chain seq x y z
N ALA A 1 -49.60 -17.93 62.69
CA ALA A 1 -49.70 -18.06 61.22
C ALA A 1 -48.36 -18.58 60.68
N PRO A 2 -48.32 -19.55 59.73
CA PRO A 2 -47.04 -20.04 59.22
C PRO A 2 -46.44 -18.98 58.29
N LYS A 3 -45.20 -18.55 58.54
CA LYS A 3 -44.46 -17.66 57.63
C LYS A 3 -44.04 -18.47 56.40
N LYS A 4 -44.47 -18.06 55.21
CA LYS A 4 -44.00 -18.64 53.93
C LYS A 4 -42.48 -18.48 53.81
N PRO A 5 -41.76 -19.47 53.27
CA PRO A 5 -40.31 -19.34 53.08
C PRO A 5 -40.01 -18.34 51.96
N LEU A 6 -39.13 -17.39 52.25
CA LEU A 6 -38.67 -16.40 51.28
C LEU A 6 -37.67 -17.08 50.32
N LYS A 7 -37.93 -17.00 49.00
CA LYS A 7 -36.98 -17.47 47.98
C LYS A 7 -35.73 -16.59 48.00
N VAL A 8 -34.58 -17.20 48.27
CA VAL A 8 -33.29 -16.51 48.16
C VAL A 8 -32.94 -16.37 46.68
N VAL A 9 -33.10 -15.16 46.15
CA VAL A 9 -32.64 -14.81 44.79
C VAL A 9 -31.15 -14.53 44.88
N LYS A 10 -30.33 -15.43 44.32
CA LYS A 10 -28.89 -15.16 44.14
C LYS A 10 -28.74 -14.13 43.03
N VAL A 11 -28.42 -12.89 43.41
CA VAL A 11 -28.03 -11.85 42.46
C VAL A 11 -26.58 -12.13 42.04
N THR A 12 -26.40 -12.73 40.86
CA THR A 12 -25.08 -12.82 40.24
C THR A 12 -24.74 -11.44 39.67
N ALA A 13 -23.79 -10.75 40.29
CA ALA A 13 -23.26 -9.50 39.76
C ALA A 13 -22.55 -9.79 38.42
N SER A 14 -23.16 -9.38 37.31
CA SER A 14 -22.48 -9.35 36.02
C SER A 14 -21.26 -8.43 36.12
N PRO A 15 -20.10 -8.79 35.53
CA PRO A 15 -18.96 -7.89 35.54
C PRO A 15 -19.32 -6.62 34.78
N VAL A 16 -19.13 -5.47 35.42
CA VAL A 16 -19.28 -4.16 34.78
C VAL A 16 -18.20 -4.06 33.70
N VAL A 17 -18.59 -4.27 32.44
CA VAL A 17 -17.74 -3.97 31.29
C VAL A 17 -17.87 -2.47 31.01
N SER A 18 -17.09 -1.64 31.70
CA SER A 18 -16.95 -0.24 31.34
C SER A 18 -16.08 -0.16 30.08
N LYS A 19 -16.70 0.10 28.94
CA LYS A 19 -15.93 0.44 27.72
C LYS A 19 -15.10 1.71 28.03
N PRO A 20 -13.82 1.76 27.65
CA PRO A 20 -13.02 2.96 27.84
C PRO A 20 -13.66 4.14 27.09
N TYR A 21 -13.60 5.33 27.66
CA TYR A 21 -14.05 6.55 26.99
C TYR A 21 -13.17 6.80 25.76
N VAL A 22 -13.81 6.86 24.58
CA VAL A 22 -13.16 7.20 23.31
C VAL A 22 -13.70 8.56 22.87
N ARG A 23 -12.78 9.49 22.58
CA ARG A 23 -13.13 10.81 22.06
C ARG A 23 -13.76 10.66 20.67
N GLU A 24 -14.96 11.23 20.49
CA GLU A 24 -15.63 11.24 19.20
C GLU A 24 -14.80 12.03 18.17
N THR A 25 -14.41 11.34 17.10
CA THR A 25 -13.65 11.94 16.00
C THR A 25 -14.53 11.88 14.75
N PRO A 26 -15.12 13.01 14.32
CA PRO A 26 -15.94 13.03 13.11
C PRO A 26 -15.10 12.66 11.90
N HIS A 27 -15.62 11.74 11.08
CA HIS A 27 -15.03 11.39 9.79
C HIS A 27 -15.55 12.35 8.73
N TYR A 28 -14.64 13.13 8.15
CA TYR A 28 -14.93 13.98 6.99
C TYR A 28 -14.43 13.26 5.73
N PRO A 29 -15.32 12.71 4.90
CA PRO A 29 -14.90 12.05 3.67
C PRO A 29 -14.31 13.06 2.69
N SER A 30 -13.32 12.64 1.90
CA SER A 30 -12.85 13.41 0.75
C SER A 30 -13.93 13.51 -0.32
N LEU A 31 -13.86 14.56 -1.15
CA LEU A 31 -14.67 14.63 -2.36
C LEU A 31 -14.18 13.56 -3.34
N ASP A 32 -14.95 12.49 -3.51
CA ASP A 32 -14.71 11.51 -4.56
C ASP A 32 -15.17 12.13 -5.89
N SER A 33 -14.23 12.62 -6.69
CA SER A 33 -14.54 13.17 -8.01
C SER A 33 -14.96 12.10 -9.03
N TRP A 34 -14.86 10.79 -8.70
CA TRP A 34 -15.13 9.60 -9.53
C TRP A 34 -14.44 9.53 -10.91
N GLU A 35 -13.84 10.63 -11.34
CA GLU A 35 -13.25 10.85 -12.65
C GLU A 35 -11.73 10.66 -12.54
N GLY A 36 -11.33 9.40 -12.59
CA GLY A 36 -9.93 9.01 -12.70
C GLY A 36 -9.56 8.77 -14.15
N THR A 37 -9.01 9.76 -14.85
CA THR A 37 -8.45 9.58 -16.21
C THR A 37 -7.05 8.96 -16.15
N ALA A 38 -6.90 7.87 -15.40
CA ALA A 38 -5.65 7.11 -15.28
C ALA A 38 -5.72 5.81 -16.10
N THR A 39 -6.37 5.84 -17.26
CA THR A 39 -6.45 4.67 -18.14
C THR A 39 -5.05 4.25 -18.54
N LYS A 40 -4.67 3.02 -18.18
CA LYS A 40 -3.41 2.42 -18.63
C LYS A 40 -3.36 2.50 -20.16
N PRO A 41 -2.26 3.00 -20.76
CA PRO A 41 -2.11 3.00 -22.20
C PRO A 41 -2.40 1.61 -22.79
N ILE A 42 -3.18 1.57 -23.88
CA ILE A 42 -3.57 0.32 -24.57
C ILE A 42 -2.32 -0.51 -24.92
N HIS A 43 -1.25 0.18 -25.33
CA HIS A 43 0.06 -0.39 -25.54
C HIS A 43 1.03 0.13 -24.48
N GLY A 44 1.91 -0.75 -23.99
CA GLY A 44 2.97 -0.34 -23.07
C GLY A 44 3.88 0.73 -23.69
N LYS A 45 4.50 1.57 -22.85
CA LYS A 45 5.53 2.51 -23.31
C LYS A 45 6.75 1.70 -23.75
N VAL A 46 6.93 1.58 -25.06
CA VAL A 46 8.06 0.87 -25.69
C VAL A 46 8.88 1.86 -26.49
N TYR A 47 10.20 1.67 -26.51
CA TYR A 47 11.06 2.42 -27.41
C TYR A 47 10.78 1.97 -28.85
N THR A 48 10.48 2.93 -29.73
CA THR A 48 10.11 2.67 -31.14
C THR A 48 11.25 2.97 -32.12
N GLY A 49 12.38 3.49 -31.64
CA GLY A 49 13.55 3.74 -32.47
C GLY A 49 14.36 2.47 -32.75
N THR A 50 15.29 2.57 -33.70
CA THR A 50 16.19 1.46 -34.10
C THR A 50 17.64 1.68 -33.70
N ALA A 51 17.98 2.87 -33.17
CA ALA A 51 19.35 3.25 -32.86
C ALA A 51 19.90 2.59 -31.59
N MET A 52 19.03 2.25 -30.64
CA MET A 52 19.45 1.65 -29.37
C MET A 52 19.93 0.22 -29.61
N LYS A 53 21.17 -0.08 -29.21
CA LYS A 53 21.75 -1.42 -29.28
C LYS A 53 21.41 -2.26 -28.05
N GLY A 54 21.30 -1.63 -26.89
CA GLY A 54 20.97 -2.32 -25.64
C GLY A 54 20.87 -1.39 -24.43
N ILE A 55 20.75 -2.01 -23.25
CA ILE A 55 20.66 -1.32 -21.96
C ILE A 55 21.79 -1.86 -21.08
N GLY A 56 22.64 -0.97 -20.59
CA GLY A 56 23.66 -1.27 -19.58
C GLY A 56 23.22 -0.85 -18.17
N THR A 57 23.90 -1.38 -17.17
CA THR A 57 23.64 -1.07 -15.75
C THR A 57 24.94 -0.65 -15.06
N LEU A 58 25.01 0.60 -14.59
CA LEU A 58 26.14 1.08 -13.78
C LEU A 58 26.02 0.64 -12.32
N HIS A 59 24.79 0.64 -11.80
CA HIS A 59 24.45 0.20 -10.45
C HIS A 59 23.09 -0.50 -10.46
N LYS A 60 22.69 -1.08 -9.31
CA LYS A 60 21.37 -1.72 -9.20
C LYS A 60 20.27 -0.68 -9.45
N SER A 61 19.27 -1.09 -10.24
CA SER A 61 18.10 -0.27 -10.63
C SER A 61 18.39 0.91 -11.56
N ASN A 62 19.53 0.91 -12.26
CA ASN A 62 19.86 1.88 -13.31
C ASN A 62 19.77 1.21 -14.68
N ALA A 63 19.11 1.89 -15.63
CA ALA A 63 18.99 1.45 -17.03
C ALA A 63 19.53 2.55 -17.94
N VAL A 64 20.77 2.39 -18.40
CA VAL A 64 21.45 3.34 -19.28
C VAL A 64 21.37 2.81 -20.72
N PRO A 65 20.72 3.53 -21.65
CA PRO A 65 20.70 3.15 -23.05
C PRO A 65 22.09 3.25 -23.70
N ILE A 66 22.45 2.26 -24.52
CA ILE A 66 23.70 2.24 -25.30
C ILE A 66 23.36 2.28 -26.79
N PHE A 67 24.06 3.13 -27.55
CA PHE A 67 23.84 3.32 -28.99
C PHE A 67 25.03 2.87 -29.85
N THR A 68 26.24 2.86 -29.29
CA THR A 68 27.49 2.47 -29.99
C THR A 68 28.19 1.30 -29.30
N ASP A 69 29.11 0.61 -30.01
CA ASP A 69 29.83 -0.53 -29.41
C ASP A 69 30.92 -0.06 -28.44
N GLU A 70 31.46 1.13 -28.66
CA GLU A 70 32.45 1.79 -27.82
C GLU A 70 31.88 2.06 -26.43
N GLU A 71 30.69 2.66 -26.35
CA GLU A 71 29.96 2.89 -25.09
C GLU A 71 29.72 1.58 -24.32
N ALA A 72 29.37 0.49 -25.01
CA ALA A 72 29.18 -0.81 -24.39
C ALA A 72 30.48 -1.33 -23.76
N ARG A 73 31.60 -1.20 -24.47
CA ARG A 73 32.92 -1.65 -24.00
C ARG A 73 33.39 -0.79 -22.81
N ASP A 74 33.27 0.53 -22.91
CA ASP A 74 33.67 1.45 -21.86
C ASP A 74 32.90 1.17 -20.56
N GLN A 75 31.59 0.94 -20.67
CA GLN A 75 30.76 0.64 -19.52
C GLN A 75 31.07 -0.73 -18.90
N ALA A 76 31.42 -1.72 -19.73
CA ALA A 76 31.85 -3.05 -19.26
C ALA A 76 33.23 -3.04 -18.58
N ALA A 77 34.11 -2.12 -18.98
CA ALA A 77 35.45 -1.96 -18.41
C ALA A 77 35.47 -1.18 -17.10
N MET A 78 34.39 -0.49 -16.73
CA MET A 78 34.30 0.24 -15.46
C MET A 78 34.49 -0.72 -14.28
N ARG A 79 35.36 -0.33 -13.34
CA ARG A 79 35.61 -1.10 -12.12
C ARG A 79 34.35 -1.08 -11.25
N ARG A 80 33.83 -2.26 -10.92
CA ARG A 80 32.75 -2.46 -9.94
C ARG A 80 33.25 -2.36 -8.51
#